data_AF-A0A8X8AJK1-F1
#
_entry.id   AF-A0A8X8AJK1-F1
#
_cell.length_a   1.000
_cell.length_b   1.000
_cell.length_c   1.000
_cell.angle_alpha   90.00
_cell.angle_beta   90.00
_cell.angle_gamma   90.00
#
_symmetry.space_group_name_H-M   'P 1'
#
loop_
_entity.id
_entity.type
_entity.pdbx_description
1 polymer ?
#
loop_
_entity_poly.entity_id
_entity_poly.type
_entity_poly.pdbx_seq_one_letter_code
_entity_poly.pdbx_strand_id
1 'polypeptide(L)'
;MDGVFDDEVEQTVTIDEYLNNVEAEELNADLVLGGDEGEECTYNMGYMKRQAIFSCLTCTPDGNAGVCTACSLSCHDGHEIVELWTKRNFRCDCGNSKFGEFVCKLFPKKNVENAENLYNHNFKGLYCSCDRPYPDPDAKAQEEMIQCIMCEDWFHEEHLGLESSNEGCFVGQPYFQFVSLPNFSFIPRDEEGEPLYEDFICKTCSTVCSFLTLYPQTIWEAGGQKGDATASNAKNKGVLENVSSACGSGKLEIDICAHDSSEKDNATANSNCQSVAAGNASVVGESSGKSSGPNDSDQCTKDTNLHITCVLGIDVEVTSPVSEGKPLFLSKSWRDILCRCEKCLDMYNQKQINYLLDREDTIAEYENMAKQKREEKLQQQEGAELSFFNKLGHIEKVEILNGIADFKDEFCSFLESFDTSKTITSSDVHQIFENLAKKRRRMHSFAPVFILLVAGNGTYSVLGCVMGI
;
A
#
# COMPACT_ATOMS: atom_id res chain seq x y z
N MET A 1 18.41 51.84 -11.07
CA MET A 1 17.81 50.59 -11.55
C MET A 1 18.62 49.50 -10.87
N ASP A 2 18.19 49.14 -9.67
CA ASP A 2 18.82 48.09 -8.88
C ASP A 2 18.20 46.77 -9.35
N GLY A 3 19.03 45.93 -9.95
CA GLY A 3 18.69 44.54 -10.25
C GLY A 3 18.91 43.72 -9.00
N VAL A 4 17.81 43.38 -8.32
CA VAL A 4 17.79 42.35 -7.29
C VAL A 4 17.81 41.02 -8.05
N PHE A 5 18.97 40.37 -8.06
CA PHE A 5 19.05 38.94 -8.32
C PHE A 5 18.44 38.27 -7.08
N ASP A 6 17.35 37.55 -7.30
CA ASP A 6 16.78 36.64 -6.31
C ASP A 6 17.81 35.51 -6.16
N ASP A 7 18.59 35.53 -5.08
CA ASP A 7 19.45 34.42 -4.71
C ASP A 7 18.51 33.27 -4.32
N GLU A 8 18.29 32.32 -5.24
CA GLU A 8 17.67 31.03 -4.94
C GLU A 8 18.50 30.38 -3.81
N VAL A 9 17.97 30.46 -2.60
CA VAL A 9 18.56 29.82 -1.42
C VAL A 9 18.52 28.32 -1.70
N GLU A 10 19.67 27.72 -2.05
CA GLU A 10 19.79 26.27 -2.18
C GLU A 10 19.28 25.62 -0.89
N GLN A 11 18.19 24.86 -1.01
CA GLN A 11 17.55 24.19 0.12
C GLN A 11 18.52 23.16 0.68
N THR A 12 19.08 23.44 1.85
CA THR A 12 19.98 22.51 2.56
C THR A 12 19.15 21.59 3.44
N VAL A 13 19.45 20.30 3.40
CA VAL A 13 18.72 19.25 4.13
C VAL A 13 19.75 18.43 4.89
N THR A 14 19.42 18.03 6.12
CA THR A 14 20.29 17.15 6.93
C THR A 14 20.31 15.73 6.37
N ILE A 15 21.34 14.94 6.70
CA ILE A 15 21.41 13.55 6.25
C ILE A 15 20.24 12.71 6.80
N ASP A 16 19.80 12.99 8.04
CA ASP A 16 18.67 12.30 8.66
C ASP A 16 17.36 12.66 7.97
N GLU A 17 17.14 13.93 7.63
CA GLU A 17 15.98 14.36 6.83
C GLU A 17 16.00 13.72 5.43
N TYR A 18 17.16 13.64 4.78
CA TYR A 18 17.29 12.98 3.49
C TYR A 18 16.94 11.48 3.57
N LEU A 19 17.48 10.76 4.55
CA LEU A 19 17.19 9.33 4.74
C LEU A 19 15.71 9.09 5.06
N ASN A 20 15.12 9.91 5.94
CA ASN A 20 13.70 9.82 6.25
C ASN A 20 12.82 10.10 5.02
N ASN A 21 13.21 11.05 4.17
CA ASN A 21 12.50 11.34 2.93
C ASN A 21 12.59 10.17 1.95
N VAL A 22 13.77 9.58 1.75
CA VAL A 22 13.95 8.39 0.90
C VAL A 22 13.10 7.23 1.42
N GLU A 23 13.13 6.98 2.73
CA GLU A 23 12.31 5.92 3.34
C GLU A 23 10.81 6.18 3.13
N ALA A 24 10.35 7.42 3.28
CA ALA A 24 8.95 7.79 3.05
C ALA A 24 8.55 7.63 1.57
N GLU A 25 9.43 8.01 0.63
CA GLU A 25 9.21 7.84 -0.81
C GLU A 25 9.16 6.35 -1.20
N GLU A 26 10.07 5.53 -0.68
CA GLU A 26 10.07 4.08 -0.90
C GLU A 26 8.80 3.42 -0.33
N LEU A 27 8.41 3.80 0.89
CA LEU A 27 7.17 3.30 1.49
C LEU A 27 5.96 3.68 0.62
N ASN A 28 5.89 4.93 0.15
CA ASN A 28 4.79 5.37 -0.72
C ASN A 28 4.76 4.58 -2.03
N ALA A 29 5.92 4.32 -2.65
CA ALA A 29 6.00 3.49 -3.84
C ALA A 29 5.51 2.05 -3.57
N ASP A 30 5.89 1.45 -2.44
CA ASP A 30 5.41 0.13 -2.04
C ASP A 30 3.88 0.11 -1.87
N LEU A 31 3.31 1.12 -1.20
CA LEU A 31 1.86 1.21 -0.99
C LEU A 31 1.09 1.30 -2.31
N VAL A 32 1.58 2.10 -3.26
CA VAL A 32 0.94 2.28 -4.57
C VAL A 32 1.09 1.02 -5.44
N LEU A 33 2.28 0.41 -5.46
CA LEU A 33 2.60 -0.75 -6.27
C LEU A 33 2.21 -2.10 -5.64
N GLY A 34 1.69 -2.10 -4.42
CA GLY A 34 1.24 -3.31 -3.73
C GLY A 34 2.41 -4.18 -3.25
N GLY A 35 3.56 -3.55 -3.00
CA GLY A 35 4.85 -4.21 -2.73
C GLY A 35 5.29 -5.14 -3.86
N ASP A 36 4.90 -4.86 -5.11
CA ASP A 36 5.42 -5.56 -6.29
C ASP A 36 6.75 -4.92 -6.72
N GLU A 37 7.82 -5.70 -6.65
CA GLU A 37 9.18 -5.26 -7.04
C GLU A 37 9.34 -5.10 -8.56
N GLY A 38 8.37 -5.57 -9.34
CA GLY A 38 8.40 -5.45 -10.79
C GLY A 38 9.36 -6.45 -11.47
N GLU A 39 9.66 -7.57 -10.83
CA GLU A 39 10.55 -8.60 -11.39
C GLU A 39 9.82 -9.61 -12.28
N GLU A 40 8.60 -10.00 -11.90
CA GLU A 40 7.83 -11.04 -12.58
C GLU A 40 6.48 -10.54 -13.12
N CYS A 41 6.10 -10.97 -14.32
CA CYS A 41 4.78 -10.62 -14.86
C CYS A 41 3.67 -11.36 -14.10
N THR A 42 2.73 -10.61 -13.55
CA THR A 42 1.59 -11.11 -12.74
C THR A 42 0.57 -11.96 -13.51
N TYR A 43 0.71 -12.15 -14.83
CA TYR A 43 -0.26 -12.90 -15.63
C TYR A 43 -0.47 -14.35 -15.14
N ASN A 44 0.59 -15.01 -14.67
CA ASN A 44 0.54 -16.38 -14.13
C ASN A 44 -0.25 -16.46 -12.80
N MET A 45 -0.35 -15.35 -12.07
CA MET A 45 -1.11 -15.25 -10.81
C MET A 45 -2.63 -15.18 -11.05
N GLY A 46 -3.08 -15.06 -12.30
CA GLY A 46 -4.49 -15.02 -12.67
C GLY A 46 -5.08 -13.61 -12.55
N TYR A 47 -6.37 -13.53 -12.22
CA TYR A 47 -7.02 -12.26 -11.92
C TYR A 47 -6.77 -11.89 -10.47
N MET A 48 -5.96 -10.86 -10.26
CA MET A 48 -5.59 -10.42 -8.92
C MET A 48 -6.74 -9.64 -8.30
N LYS A 49 -6.96 -9.81 -6.99
CA LYS A 49 -7.94 -9.02 -6.23
C LYS A 49 -7.73 -7.54 -6.44
N ARG A 50 -6.48 -7.12 -6.29
CA ARG A 50 -5.97 -5.78 -6.58
C ARG A 50 -4.51 -5.88 -7.03
N GLN A 51 -4.14 -5.08 -8.03
CA GLN A 51 -2.74 -4.90 -8.45
C GLN A 51 -2.58 -3.56 -9.14
N ALA A 52 -1.40 -2.94 -9.03
CA ALA A 52 -1.06 -1.75 -9.83
C ALA A 52 -1.08 -2.10 -11.33
N ILE A 53 -1.79 -1.28 -12.10
CA ILE A 53 -1.92 -1.42 -13.55
C ILE A 53 -1.48 -0.13 -14.23
N PHE A 54 -0.87 -0.30 -15.41
CA PHE A 54 -0.41 0.77 -16.27
C PHE A 54 -1.06 0.61 -17.65
N SER A 55 -1.43 1.71 -18.27
CA SER A 55 -1.80 1.74 -19.70
C SER A 55 -0.62 2.25 -20.51
N CYS A 56 -0.31 1.61 -21.63
CA CYS A 56 0.72 2.08 -22.55
C CYS A 56 0.07 2.78 -23.74
N LEU A 57 0.10 4.12 -23.76
CA LEU A 57 -0.50 4.93 -24.82
C LEU A 57 0.24 4.78 -26.15
N THR A 58 1.52 4.44 -26.12
CA THR A 58 2.30 4.14 -27.33
C THR A 58 1.85 2.82 -27.98
N CYS A 59 1.57 1.78 -27.20
CA CYS A 59 1.21 0.46 -27.74
C CYS A 59 -0.28 0.31 -28.02
N THR A 60 -1.12 0.84 -27.13
CA THR A 60 -2.57 0.69 -27.17
C THR A 60 -3.25 2.05 -26.93
N PRO A 61 -3.15 2.99 -27.90
CA PRO A 61 -3.71 4.34 -27.77
C PRO A 61 -5.24 4.33 -27.62
N ASP A 62 -5.90 3.25 -28.06
CA ASP A 62 -7.34 3.05 -27.87
C ASP A 62 -7.73 2.74 -26.42
N GLY A 63 -6.76 2.58 -25.50
CA GLY A 63 -6.99 2.35 -24.08
C GLY A 63 -7.74 1.06 -23.79
N ASN A 64 -7.41 -0.02 -24.50
CA ASN A 64 -8.07 -1.32 -24.38
C ASN A 64 -7.18 -2.41 -23.77
N ALA A 65 -6.02 -2.06 -23.20
CA ALA A 65 -5.10 -2.99 -22.56
C ALA A 65 -4.45 -2.37 -21.31
N GLY A 66 -4.17 -3.21 -20.31
CA GLY A 66 -3.41 -2.83 -19.12
C GLY A 66 -2.25 -3.80 -18.86
N VAL A 67 -1.14 -3.28 -18.36
CA VAL A 67 0.07 -4.07 -18.05
C VAL A 67 0.44 -3.92 -16.57
N CYS A 68 0.99 -4.97 -15.98
CA CYS A 68 1.45 -4.95 -14.58
C CYS A 68 2.77 -4.20 -14.42
N THR A 69 3.16 -3.90 -13.17
CA THR A 69 4.42 -3.24 -12.77
C THR A 69 5.64 -3.83 -13.48
N ALA A 70 5.84 -5.15 -13.42
CA ALA A 70 7.00 -5.74 -14.07
C ALA A 70 7.04 -5.54 -15.60
N CYS A 71 5.88 -5.52 -16.25
CA CYS A 71 5.79 -5.31 -17.70
C CYS A 71 5.97 -3.83 -18.06
N SER A 72 5.50 -2.89 -17.25
CA SER A 72 5.77 -1.46 -17.49
C SER A 72 7.28 -1.19 -17.49
N LEU A 73 8.01 -1.78 -16.54
CA LEU A 73 9.46 -1.65 -16.40
C LEU A 73 10.27 -2.44 -17.44
N SER A 74 9.86 -3.67 -17.79
CA SER A 74 10.70 -4.55 -18.64
C SER A 74 10.32 -4.53 -20.12
N CYS A 75 9.03 -4.38 -20.44
CA CYS A 75 8.50 -4.51 -21.80
C CYS A 75 8.15 -3.15 -22.41
N HIS A 76 7.75 -2.18 -21.58
CA HIS A 76 7.28 -0.86 -22.01
C HIS A 76 8.19 0.28 -21.53
N ASP A 77 9.45 -0.05 -21.19
CA ASP A 77 10.48 0.95 -20.90
C ASP A 77 10.66 1.91 -22.07
N GLY A 78 10.70 3.21 -21.77
CA GLY A 78 10.80 4.28 -22.76
C GLY A 78 9.52 4.54 -23.58
N HIS A 79 8.39 3.91 -23.28
CA HIS A 79 7.10 4.25 -23.89
C HIS A 79 6.34 5.30 -23.07
N GLU A 80 5.35 5.94 -23.70
CA GLU A 80 4.37 6.75 -22.98
C GLU A 80 3.42 5.83 -22.23
N ILE A 81 3.52 5.84 -20.90
CA ILE A 81 2.72 5.04 -19.98
C ILE A 81 1.97 5.95 -19.01
N VAL A 82 0.77 5.53 -18.66
CA VAL A 82 -0.06 6.16 -17.64
C VAL A 82 -0.27 5.14 -16.53
N GLU A 83 0.10 5.51 -15.32
CA GLU A 83 -0.22 4.74 -14.12
C GLU A 83 -1.73 4.82 -13.85
N LEU A 84 -2.36 3.69 -13.58
CA LEU A 84 -3.81 3.60 -13.31
C LEU A 84 -4.09 3.18 -11.87
N TRP A 85 -3.08 3.22 -11.01
CA TRP A 85 -3.12 2.75 -9.62
C TRP A 85 -3.60 1.30 -9.56
N THR A 86 -4.05 0.89 -8.38
CA THR A 86 -4.55 -0.46 -8.17
C THR A 86 -5.92 -0.68 -8.83
N LYS A 87 -6.03 -1.72 -9.66
CA LYS A 87 -7.26 -2.15 -10.32
C LYS A 87 -7.69 -3.53 -9.83
N ARG A 88 -9.01 -3.71 -9.76
CA ARG A 88 -9.61 -4.94 -9.25
C ARG A 88 -9.81 -5.99 -10.31
N ASN A 89 -9.63 -7.26 -9.93
CA ASN A 89 -9.91 -8.43 -10.77
C ASN A 89 -9.28 -8.27 -12.16
N PHE A 90 -8.05 -7.78 -12.22
CA PHE A 90 -7.37 -7.48 -13.47
C PHE A 90 -6.27 -8.50 -13.70
N ARG A 91 -5.97 -8.79 -14.97
CA ARG A 91 -4.87 -9.66 -15.41
C ARG A 91 -4.04 -8.99 -16.50
N CYS A 92 -2.72 -9.02 -16.37
CA CYS A 92 -1.81 -8.32 -17.27
C CYS A 92 -1.97 -8.71 -18.76
N ASP A 93 -2.32 -7.76 -19.62
CA ASP A 93 -2.51 -7.96 -21.07
C ASP A 93 -1.21 -8.00 -21.88
N CYS A 94 -0.07 -7.57 -21.32
CA CYS A 94 1.19 -7.38 -22.06
C CYS A 94 1.50 -8.56 -22.99
N GLY A 95 1.66 -8.31 -24.29
CA GLY A 95 2.01 -9.33 -25.28
C GLY A 95 0.92 -10.33 -25.66
N ASN A 96 -0.35 -10.07 -25.32
CA ASN A 96 -1.49 -10.77 -25.92
C ASN A 96 -1.86 -10.16 -27.29
N SER A 97 -2.99 -10.56 -27.88
CA SER A 97 -3.40 -10.11 -29.23
C SER A 97 -3.49 -8.59 -29.40
N LYS A 98 -3.67 -7.85 -28.30
CA LYS A 98 -3.78 -6.39 -28.28
C LYS A 98 -2.44 -5.68 -28.57
N PHE A 99 -1.33 -6.41 -28.53
CA PHE A 99 0.02 -5.90 -28.78
C PHE A 99 0.59 -6.36 -30.13
N GLY A 100 -0.28 -6.77 -31.07
CA GLY A 100 0.14 -7.21 -32.39
C GLY A 100 1.01 -8.47 -32.34
N GLU A 101 2.20 -8.41 -32.94
CA GLU A 101 3.16 -9.52 -32.95
C GLU A 101 4.10 -9.52 -31.73
N PHE A 102 4.03 -8.49 -30.87
CA PHE A 102 4.88 -8.40 -29.69
C PHE A 102 4.47 -9.47 -28.66
N VAL A 103 5.48 -10.11 -28.07
CA VAL A 103 5.32 -11.12 -27.02
C VAL A 103 6.00 -10.61 -25.75
N CYS A 104 5.34 -10.77 -24.60
CA CYS A 104 5.87 -10.35 -23.32
C CYS A 104 7.21 -11.04 -23.01
N LYS A 105 8.22 -10.25 -22.63
CA LYS A 105 9.58 -10.73 -22.31
C LYS A 105 9.60 -11.61 -21.05
N LEU A 106 8.71 -11.30 -20.09
CA LEU A 106 8.66 -11.95 -18.78
C LEU A 106 7.73 -13.18 -18.77
N PHE A 107 6.61 -13.13 -19.50
CA PHE A 107 5.68 -14.26 -19.60
C PHE A 107 5.11 -14.41 -21.02
N PRO A 108 5.77 -15.18 -21.90
CA PRO A 108 5.42 -15.27 -23.32
C PRO A 108 4.09 -15.98 -23.63
N LYS A 109 3.64 -16.91 -22.78
CA LYS A 109 2.55 -17.85 -23.09
C LYS A 109 1.22 -17.39 -22.51
N LYS A 110 0.57 -16.41 -23.15
CA LYS A 110 -0.72 -15.87 -22.70
C LYS A 110 -1.88 -16.37 -23.56
N ASN A 111 -3.09 -16.26 -23.00
CA ASN A 111 -4.33 -16.38 -23.74
C ASN A 111 -4.40 -15.23 -24.75
N VAL A 112 -5.20 -15.42 -25.81
CA VAL A 112 -5.39 -14.41 -26.86
C VAL A 112 -5.87 -13.10 -26.23
N GLU A 113 -6.86 -13.17 -25.34
CA GLU A 113 -7.39 -12.03 -24.60
C GLU A 113 -7.79 -12.43 -23.16
N ASN A 114 -7.89 -11.43 -22.28
CA ASN A 114 -8.40 -11.57 -20.92
C ASN A 114 -9.84 -11.06 -20.86
N ALA A 115 -10.82 -11.97 -20.93
CA ALA A 115 -12.23 -11.64 -21.10
C ALA A 115 -12.87 -10.92 -19.90
N GLU A 116 -12.28 -11.02 -18.70
CA GLU A 116 -12.84 -10.42 -17.47
C GLU A 116 -12.21 -9.06 -17.15
N ASN A 117 -11.19 -8.63 -17.89
CA ASN A 117 -10.62 -7.30 -17.73
C ASN A 117 -11.65 -6.24 -18.15
N LEU A 118 -11.76 -5.19 -17.34
CA LEU A 118 -12.60 -4.03 -17.62
C LEU A 118 -11.74 -2.81 -17.91
N TYR A 119 -12.17 -2.02 -18.89
CA TYR A 119 -11.46 -0.84 -19.36
C TYR A 119 -12.42 0.34 -19.36
N ASN A 120 -12.07 1.39 -18.62
CA ASN A 120 -12.72 2.69 -18.68
C ASN A 120 -11.82 3.67 -19.47
N HIS A 121 -12.22 4.93 -19.58
CA HIS A 121 -11.42 5.95 -20.27
C HIS A 121 -10.07 6.28 -19.61
N ASN A 122 -9.79 5.84 -18.37
CA ASN A 122 -8.48 6.07 -17.73
C ASN A 122 -7.37 5.37 -18.50
N PHE A 123 -7.69 4.26 -19.16
CA PHE A 123 -6.75 3.57 -20.03
C PHE A 123 -6.35 4.40 -21.26
N LYS A 124 -7.06 5.48 -21.57
CA LYS A 124 -6.68 6.49 -22.58
C LYS A 124 -5.99 7.71 -21.96
N GLY A 125 -5.71 7.68 -20.66
CA GLY A 125 -5.23 8.81 -19.89
C GLY A 125 -6.29 9.88 -19.62
N LEU A 126 -7.58 9.58 -19.77
CA LEU A 126 -8.69 10.51 -19.52
C LEU A 126 -9.42 10.17 -18.22
N TYR A 127 -9.83 11.19 -17.49
CA TYR A 127 -10.40 11.03 -16.16
C TYR A 127 -11.61 11.93 -15.96
N CYS A 128 -12.44 11.53 -14.99
CA CYS A 128 -13.60 12.28 -14.52
C CYS A 128 -14.66 12.44 -15.62
N SER A 129 -15.86 12.87 -15.24
CA SER A 129 -16.94 13.17 -16.20
C SER A 129 -16.59 14.28 -17.21
N CYS A 130 -15.46 14.96 -17.06
CA CYS A 130 -14.97 15.98 -17.99
C CYS A 130 -14.03 15.43 -19.08
N ASP A 131 -13.63 14.16 -19.02
CA ASP A 131 -12.74 13.51 -19.99
C ASP A 131 -11.43 14.29 -20.22
N ARG A 132 -10.85 14.87 -19.16
CA ARG A 132 -9.58 15.59 -19.24
C ARG A 132 -8.39 14.68 -18.93
N PRO A 133 -7.22 14.93 -19.54
CA PRO A 133 -6.02 14.19 -19.22
C PRO A 133 -5.46 14.55 -17.84
N TYR A 134 -4.67 13.66 -17.26
CA TYR A 134 -3.89 13.94 -16.06
C TYR A 134 -2.42 13.55 -16.27
N PRO A 135 -1.45 14.46 -16.04
CA PRO A 135 -1.65 15.88 -15.69
C PRO A 135 -2.29 16.68 -16.84
N ASP A 136 -3.21 17.59 -16.52
CA ASP A 136 -3.89 18.43 -17.52
C ASP A 136 -2.93 19.54 -17.99
N PRO A 137 -2.52 19.57 -19.29
CA PRO A 137 -1.59 20.58 -19.81
C PRO A 137 -2.18 21.99 -19.82
N ASP A 138 -3.50 22.13 -19.79
CA ASP A 138 -4.20 23.41 -19.79
C ASP A 138 -4.54 23.89 -18.36
N ALA A 139 -4.29 23.07 -17.33
CA ALA A 139 -4.55 23.43 -15.94
C ALA A 139 -3.42 24.26 -15.34
N LYS A 140 -3.80 25.30 -14.58
CA LYS A 140 -2.83 26.18 -13.89
C LYS A 140 -2.14 25.50 -12.70
N ALA A 141 -2.84 24.58 -12.07
CA ALA A 141 -2.37 23.75 -10.97
C ALA A 141 -3.06 22.39 -11.12
N GLN A 142 -2.34 21.32 -10.79
CA GLN A 142 -2.93 19.98 -10.75
C GLN A 142 -3.72 19.85 -9.45
N GLU A 143 -4.97 19.43 -9.56
CA GLU A 143 -5.86 19.25 -8.42
C GLU A 143 -5.80 17.80 -7.92
N GLU A 144 -6.04 17.62 -6.62
CA GLU A 144 -6.25 16.30 -6.04
C GLU A 144 -7.55 15.70 -6.60
N MET A 145 -7.51 14.43 -6.98
CA MET A 145 -8.67 13.70 -7.49
C MET A 145 -9.05 12.57 -6.53
N ILE A 146 -10.34 12.24 -6.50
CA ILE A 146 -10.88 11.16 -5.65
C ILE A 146 -11.35 9.98 -6.50
N GLN A 147 -10.97 8.76 -6.13
CA GLN A 147 -11.34 7.55 -6.87
C GLN A 147 -12.68 6.97 -6.41
N CYS A 148 -13.58 6.71 -7.35
CA CYS A 148 -14.83 5.98 -7.09
C CYS A 148 -14.57 4.48 -6.99
N ILE A 149 -14.96 3.84 -5.88
CA ILE A 149 -14.71 2.41 -5.64
C ILE A 149 -15.46 1.46 -6.57
N MET A 150 -16.50 1.95 -7.26
CA MET A 150 -17.38 1.15 -8.11
C MET A 150 -16.89 1.09 -9.57
N CYS A 151 -16.48 2.23 -10.12
CA CYS A 151 -16.02 2.34 -11.51
C CYS A 151 -14.50 2.50 -11.63
N GLU A 152 -13.80 2.64 -10.51
CA GLU A 152 -12.35 2.85 -10.39
C GLU A 152 -11.86 4.04 -11.24
N ASP A 153 -12.74 5.00 -11.49
CA ASP A 153 -12.45 6.28 -12.16
C ASP A 153 -12.18 7.37 -11.12
N TRP A 154 -11.39 8.36 -11.50
CA TRP A 154 -10.96 9.48 -10.68
C TRP A 154 -11.76 10.73 -11.00
N PHE A 155 -12.18 11.47 -9.98
CA PHE A 155 -13.04 12.63 -10.13
C PHE A 155 -12.39 13.88 -9.56
N HIS A 156 -12.48 14.97 -10.31
CA HIS A 156 -12.24 16.31 -9.78
C HIS A 156 -13.33 16.65 -8.78
N GLU A 157 -12.96 17.34 -7.70
CA GLU A 157 -13.90 17.73 -6.64
C GLU A 157 -15.08 18.55 -7.20
N GLU A 158 -14.79 19.50 -8.09
CA GLU A 158 -15.79 20.39 -8.71
C GLU A 158 -16.85 19.64 -9.53
N HIS A 159 -16.52 18.43 -10.01
CA HIS A 159 -17.41 17.61 -10.84
C HIS A 159 -18.17 16.55 -10.06
N LEU A 160 -18.05 16.51 -8.73
CA LEU A 160 -18.80 15.60 -7.87
C LEU A 160 -20.30 15.95 -7.78
N GLY A 161 -20.67 17.19 -8.12
CA GLY A 161 -22.04 17.68 -8.00
C GLY A 161 -22.47 17.87 -6.54
N LEU A 162 -21.53 18.24 -5.67
CA LEU A 162 -21.79 18.65 -4.30
C LEU A 162 -22.41 20.06 -4.36
N GLU A 163 -23.73 20.15 -4.21
CA GLU A 163 -24.41 21.44 -4.17
C GLU A 163 -23.90 22.23 -2.96
N SER A 164 -23.56 23.51 -3.17
CA SER A 164 -23.35 24.43 -2.06
C SER A 164 -24.66 24.57 -1.29
N SER A 165 -24.84 23.81 -0.22
CA SER A 165 -25.98 23.94 0.67
C SER A 165 -25.89 25.22 1.49
N ASN A 166 -26.03 26.35 0.80
CA ASN A 166 -26.24 27.70 1.32
C ASN A 166 -27.46 28.37 0.66
N GLU A 167 -28.45 27.58 0.23
CA GLU A 167 -29.82 28.07 0.06
C GLU A 167 -30.53 28.11 1.43
N GLY A 168 -30.00 28.94 2.33
CA GLY A 168 -30.49 29.13 3.69
C GLY A 168 -30.16 30.52 4.22
N CYS A 169 -31.05 31.49 3.96
CA CYS A 169 -31.12 32.82 4.59
C CYS A 169 -30.00 33.84 4.27
N PHE A 170 -30.13 34.53 3.13
CA PHE A 170 -30.18 36.01 3.12
C PHE A 170 -31.14 36.46 2.02
N VAL A 171 -32.44 36.52 2.35
CA VAL A 171 -33.39 37.25 1.51
C VAL A 171 -33.09 38.74 1.69
N GLY A 172 -32.42 39.31 0.69
CA GLY A 172 -32.49 40.75 0.39
C GLY A 172 -31.21 41.55 0.60
N GLN A 173 -30.18 41.37 -0.24
CA GLN A 173 -29.33 42.47 -0.71
C GLN A 173 -28.81 42.18 -2.14
N PRO A 174 -29.00 43.10 -3.11
CA PRO A 174 -28.68 42.82 -4.51
C PRO A 174 -27.29 43.38 -4.88
N TYR A 175 -26.21 42.91 -4.25
CA TYR A 175 -24.83 43.10 -4.75
C TYR A 175 -23.82 42.41 -3.82
N PHE A 176 -23.71 41.08 -3.87
CA PHE A 176 -22.49 40.42 -3.40
C PHE A 176 -22.06 39.41 -4.44
N GLN A 177 -20.99 39.77 -5.14
CA GLN A 177 -20.28 38.89 -6.04
C GLN A 177 -19.72 37.75 -5.20
N PHE A 178 -20.13 36.52 -5.53
CA PHE A 178 -19.54 35.30 -4.96
C PHE A 178 -18.03 35.34 -5.22
N VAL A 179 -17.27 35.68 -4.18
CA VAL A 179 -15.87 35.31 -4.09
C VAL A 179 -15.88 33.88 -3.56
N SER A 180 -15.62 32.91 -4.43
CA SER A 180 -15.23 31.57 -4.00
C SER A 180 -14.13 31.73 -2.96
N LEU A 181 -14.38 31.30 -1.72
CA LEU A 181 -13.33 31.28 -0.71
C LEU A 181 -12.26 30.29 -1.22
N PRO A 182 -10.97 30.67 -1.31
CA PRO A 182 -9.96 29.89 -2.02
C PRO A 182 -9.71 28.46 -1.51
N ASN A 183 -10.29 28.06 -0.38
CA ASN A 183 -9.95 26.83 0.34
C ASN A 183 -11.18 26.06 0.88
N PHE A 184 -12.37 26.20 0.28
CA PHE A 184 -13.54 25.41 0.73
C PHE A 184 -13.63 24.11 -0.07
N SER A 185 -13.17 23.01 0.53
CA SER A 185 -13.40 21.66 0.00
C SER A 185 -14.73 21.10 0.54
N PHE A 186 -15.55 20.56 -0.35
CA PHE A 186 -16.79 19.85 -0.06
C PHE A 186 -16.55 18.36 0.29
N ILE A 187 -15.32 17.86 0.10
CA ILE A 187 -14.94 16.51 0.51
C ILE A 187 -14.79 16.50 2.05
N PRO A 188 -15.43 15.57 2.78
CA PRO A 188 -15.32 15.50 4.24
C PRO A 188 -13.88 15.23 4.71
N ARG A 189 -13.29 16.22 5.41
CA ARG A 189 -11.95 16.15 6.00
C ARG A 189 -11.97 16.64 7.45
N ASP A 190 -11.02 16.19 8.26
CA ASP A 190 -10.81 16.68 9.63
C ASP A 190 -10.01 17.99 9.69
N GLU A 191 -9.63 18.42 10.89
CA GLU A 191 -8.91 19.68 11.11
C GLU A 191 -7.46 19.62 10.57
N GLU A 192 -6.91 18.42 10.47
CA GLU A 192 -5.60 18.11 9.93
C GLU A 192 -5.60 17.94 8.39
N GLY A 193 -6.78 17.87 7.78
CA GLY A 193 -6.97 17.70 6.33
C GLY A 193 -7.10 16.24 5.90
N GLU A 194 -7.15 15.31 6.84
CA GLU A 194 -7.29 13.87 6.58
C GLU A 194 -8.74 13.53 6.18
N PRO A 195 -8.94 12.60 5.23
CA PRO A 195 -10.27 12.14 4.86
C PRO A 195 -11.03 11.53 6.05
N LEU A 196 -12.26 12.01 6.27
CA LEU A 196 -13.15 11.43 7.28
C LEU A 196 -13.82 10.13 6.82
N TYR A 197 -13.79 9.84 5.52
CA TYR A 197 -14.42 8.68 4.89
C TYR A 197 -13.38 7.62 4.51
N GLU A 198 -13.84 6.39 4.30
CA GLU A 198 -13.02 5.28 3.81
C GLU A 198 -13.18 5.09 2.30
N ASP A 199 -14.41 5.04 1.81
CA ASP A 199 -14.71 4.75 0.41
C ASP A 199 -15.62 5.85 -0.19
N PHE A 200 -15.41 6.17 -1.46
CA PHE A 200 -16.23 7.11 -2.22
C PHE A 200 -16.97 6.42 -3.38
N ILE A 201 -18.25 6.75 -3.56
CA ILE A 201 -19.08 6.31 -4.69
C ILE A 201 -19.58 7.53 -5.46
N CYS A 202 -19.26 7.61 -6.75
CA CYS A 202 -19.66 8.73 -7.60
C CYS A 202 -21.18 8.78 -7.85
N LYS A 203 -21.65 9.94 -8.30
CA LYS A 203 -23.06 10.22 -8.61
C LYS A 203 -23.70 9.17 -9.52
N THR A 204 -22.99 8.69 -10.52
CA THR A 204 -23.50 7.69 -11.46
C THR A 204 -23.62 6.32 -10.79
N CYS A 205 -22.58 5.90 -10.08
CA CYS A 205 -22.52 4.57 -9.46
C CYS A 205 -23.44 4.44 -8.23
N SER A 206 -23.79 5.54 -7.57
CA SER A 206 -24.72 5.51 -6.44
C SER A 206 -26.13 5.05 -6.82
N THR A 207 -26.52 5.19 -8.09
CA THR A 207 -27.80 4.64 -8.58
C THR A 207 -27.82 3.11 -8.56
N VAL A 208 -26.68 2.47 -8.84
CA VAL A 208 -26.51 1.00 -8.76
C VAL A 208 -26.56 0.55 -7.31
N CYS A 209 -25.94 1.35 -6.43
CA CYS A 209 -25.85 1.14 -4.98
C CYS A 209 -26.95 1.83 -4.17
N SER A 210 -28.11 2.11 -4.76
CA SER A 210 -29.21 2.82 -4.09
C SER A 210 -29.69 2.14 -2.81
N PHE A 211 -29.53 0.80 -2.73
CA PHE A 211 -29.83 0.00 -1.54
C PHE A 211 -29.01 0.44 -0.30
N LEU A 212 -27.87 1.13 -0.47
CA LEU A 212 -27.08 1.65 0.65
C LEU A 212 -27.87 2.66 1.50
N THR A 213 -28.83 3.37 0.89
CA THR A 213 -29.73 4.30 1.61
C THR A 213 -30.64 3.64 2.64
N LEU A 214 -30.77 2.31 2.59
CA LEU A 214 -31.56 1.53 3.53
C LEU A 214 -30.77 1.11 4.78
N TYR A 215 -29.45 1.26 4.78
CA TYR A 215 -28.61 0.98 5.95
C TYR A 215 -28.59 2.16 6.94
N PRO A 216 -28.24 1.92 8.22
CA PRO A 216 -28.18 2.98 9.22
C PRO A 216 -27.28 4.14 8.80
N GLN A 217 -27.56 5.35 9.33
CA GLN A 217 -26.76 6.55 9.08
C GLN A 217 -25.28 6.39 9.48
N THR A 218 -24.93 5.39 10.27
CA THR A 218 -23.55 5.08 10.66
C THR A 218 -22.65 4.65 9.52
N ILE A 219 -23.19 4.26 8.35
CA ILE A 219 -22.37 3.98 7.15
C ILE A 219 -21.94 5.25 6.39
N TRP A 220 -22.46 6.41 6.78
CA TRP A 220 -22.29 7.68 6.07
C TRP A 220 -21.42 8.61 6.90
N GLU A 221 -20.47 9.30 6.25
CA GLU A 221 -19.81 10.43 6.89
C GLU A 221 -20.71 11.66 6.83
N ALA A 222 -20.85 12.33 7.97
CA ALA A 222 -21.76 13.46 8.12
C ALA A 222 -21.19 14.73 7.45
N GLY A 223 -21.23 14.77 6.13
CA GLY A 223 -21.09 16.01 5.37
C GLY A 223 -22.28 16.93 5.65
N GLY A 224 -22.09 17.94 6.52
CA GLY A 224 -22.92 19.15 6.54
C GLY A 224 -24.30 19.10 7.23
N GLN A 225 -24.61 18.13 8.08
CA GLN A 225 -25.84 18.16 8.90
C GLN A 225 -25.53 18.36 10.39
N LYS A 226 -25.35 19.63 10.82
CA LYS A 226 -25.64 20.00 12.21
C LYS A 226 -27.15 20.10 12.37
N GLY A 227 -27.78 18.98 12.71
CA GLY A 227 -29.14 18.96 13.24
C GLY A 227 -29.15 19.66 14.61
N ASP A 228 -29.83 20.79 14.66
CA ASP A 228 -30.06 21.59 15.86
C ASP A 228 -30.90 20.77 16.85
N ALA A 229 -30.24 20.12 17.81
CA ALA A 229 -30.93 19.47 18.92
C ALA A 229 -31.36 20.54 19.92
N THR A 230 -32.58 21.06 19.73
CA THR A 230 -33.26 21.89 20.71
C THR A 230 -33.51 21.07 21.98
N ALA A 231 -32.57 21.09 22.92
CA ALA A 231 -32.76 20.52 24.26
C ALA A 231 -33.58 21.48 25.12
N SER A 232 -34.87 21.18 25.27
CA SER A 232 -35.74 21.82 26.26
C SER A 232 -35.29 21.46 27.69
N ASN A 233 -35.04 22.51 28.48
CA ASN A 233 -34.73 22.51 29.92
C ASN A 233 -35.62 21.60 30.79
N ALA A 234 -34.99 20.81 31.67
CA ALA A 234 -35.49 20.56 33.03
C ALA A 234 -34.34 20.21 34.02
N LYS A 235 -34.13 21.14 34.95
CA LYS A 235 -33.25 21.21 36.14
C LYS A 235 -33.00 19.90 36.91
N ASN A 236 -31.76 19.68 37.39
CA ASN A 236 -31.38 19.94 38.80
C ASN A 236 -29.88 19.68 39.13
N LYS A 237 -29.15 20.78 39.36
CA LYS A 237 -28.28 21.12 40.52
C LYS A 237 -27.41 20.02 41.18
N GLY A 238 -26.09 20.20 41.14
CA GLY A 238 -25.16 19.55 42.10
C GLY A 238 -23.65 19.72 41.88
N VAL A 239 -23.12 20.94 42.02
CA VAL A 239 -21.82 21.31 42.65
C VAL A 239 -20.48 20.73 42.10
N LEU A 240 -19.72 21.62 41.41
CA LEU A 240 -18.31 22.06 41.63
C LEU A 240 -17.36 21.09 42.38
N GLU A 241 -16.21 20.66 41.87
CA GLU A 241 -14.92 21.35 41.70
C GLU A 241 -13.90 20.29 41.18
N ASN A 242 -12.71 20.54 40.63
CA ASN A 242 -12.03 21.64 39.94
C ASN A 242 -10.61 21.08 39.62
N VAL A 243 -9.93 21.71 38.65
CA VAL A 243 -8.46 21.71 38.43
C VAL A 243 -7.80 20.54 37.66
N SER A 244 -7.67 20.79 36.35
CA SER A 244 -6.46 20.82 35.51
C SER A 244 -5.14 20.22 36.05
N SER A 245 -4.41 19.52 35.17
CA SER A 245 -3.28 20.12 34.42
C SER A 245 -2.11 19.15 34.20
N ALA A 246 -1.56 19.27 32.99
CA ALA A 246 -0.15 19.12 32.62
C ALA A 246 0.44 17.73 32.30
N CYS A 247 1.09 17.78 31.14
CA CYS A 247 2.04 16.91 30.48
C CYS A 247 3.16 16.31 31.34
N GLY A 248 3.84 15.31 30.77
CA GLY A 248 5.19 14.97 31.16
C GLY A 248 5.66 13.63 30.64
N SER A 249 6.41 13.66 29.53
CA SER A 249 7.30 12.58 29.10
C SER A 249 8.30 12.20 30.20
N GLY A 250 8.64 10.92 30.30
CA GLY A 250 9.67 10.43 31.22
C GLY A 250 10.22 9.07 30.79
N LYS A 251 11.31 9.10 30.05
CA LYS A 251 12.29 8.02 29.84
C LYS A 251 12.82 7.55 31.20
N LEU A 252 13.02 6.25 31.40
CA LEU A 252 14.18 5.70 32.13
C LEU A 252 14.35 4.18 31.95
N GLU A 253 15.60 3.88 31.69
CA GLU A 253 16.37 2.66 31.41
C GLU A 253 16.44 1.55 32.48
N ILE A 254 16.71 0.33 31.97
CA ILE A 254 17.66 -0.72 32.42
C ILE A 254 17.38 -1.44 33.78
N ASP A 255 17.21 -2.78 33.77
CA ASP A 255 18.34 -3.71 34.04
C ASP A 255 18.02 -5.21 33.89
N ILE A 256 19.05 -5.95 33.52
CA ILE A 256 19.15 -7.37 33.19
C ILE A 256 19.31 -8.22 34.45
N CYS A 257 18.83 -9.47 34.47
CA CYS A 257 19.61 -10.62 35.00
C CYS A 257 19.03 -11.98 34.57
N ALA A 258 19.96 -12.85 34.16
CA ALA A 258 19.79 -14.22 33.69
C ALA A 258 19.97 -15.28 34.81
N HIS A 259 19.40 -16.47 34.62
CA HIS A 259 19.90 -17.83 34.97
C HIS A 259 18.72 -18.83 34.82
N ASP A 260 18.82 -20.12 34.48
CA ASP A 260 19.77 -21.01 33.81
C ASP A 260 19.14 -22.43 33.83
N SER A 261 19.34 -23.18 32.74
CA SER A 261 19.32 -24.66 32.58
C SER A 261 18.12 -25.55 33.01
N SER A 262 17.63 -26.40 32.09
CA SER A 262 17.97 -27.84 32.02
C SER A 262 17.12 -28.64 31.00
N GLU A 263 17.80 -29.53 30.25
CA GLU A 263 17.29 -30.48 29.25
C GLU A 263 16.65 -31.74 29.88
N LYS A 264 15.73 -32.41 29.15
CA LYS A 264 15.88 -33.82 28.71
C LYS A 264 14.71 -34.38 27.88
N ASP A 265 15.11 -35.25 26.95
CA ASP A 265 14.38 -36.00 25.92
C ASP A 265 13.33 -37.03 26.42
N ASN A 266 12.35 -37.37 25.57
CA ASN A 266 12.33 -38.68 24.86
C ASN A 266 11.20 -38.86 23.84
N ALA A 267 11.46 -39.80 22.92
CA ALA A 267 10.88 -40.02 21.60
C ALA A 267 9.63 -40.92 21.51
N THR A 268 9.12 -40.99 20.25
CA THR A 268 8.44 -42.12 19.54
C THR A 268 6.92 -42.26 19.74
N ALA A 269 6.04 -42.50 18.76
CA ALA A 269 6.13 -43.05 17.40
C ALA A 269 4.96 -42.46 16.55
N ASN A 270 5.18 -41.90 15.36
CA ASN A 270 5.16 -42.53 14.02
C ASN A 270 4.04 -43.56 13.77
N SER A 271 3.16 -43.28 12.79
CA SER A 271 2.72 -44.21 11.73
C SER A 271 1.75 -43.51 10.78
N ASN A 272 2.29 -43.03 9.67
CA ASN A 272 1.59 -42.71 8.43
C ASN A 272 1.14 -44.01 7.74
N CYS A 273 0.01 -44.03 7.03
CA CYS A 273 -0.10 -44.87 5.84
C CYS A 273 -1.09 -44.28 4.82
N GLN A 274 -0.59 -44.24 3.60
CA GLN A 274 -1.20 -43.76 2.37
C GLN A 274 -1.22 -44.95 1.41
N SER A 275 -2.29 -45.15 0.61
CA SER A 275 -2.20 -45.69 -0.77
C SER A 275 -3.55 -45.81 -1.51
N VAL A 276 -3.63 -45.10 -2.66
CA VAL A 276 -4.00 -45.49 -4.06
C VAL A 276 -4.73 -46.84 -4.33
N ALA A 277 -5.57 -47.07 -5.36
CA ALA A 277 -6.11 -46.33 -6.52
C ALA A 277 -7.20 -47.16 -7.28
N ALA A 278 -7.97 -46.47 -8.16
CA ALA A 278 -8.55 -46.85 -9.46
C ALA A 278 -9.74 -47.85 -9.63
N GLY A 279 -10.75 -47.44 -10.42
CA GLY A 279 -11.30 -48.26 -11.53
C GLY A 279 -12.83 -48.47 -11.67
N ASN A 280 -13.47 -47.69 -12.57
CA ASN A 280 -14.54 -48.01 -13.55
C ASN A 280 -16.01 -48.37 -13.22
N ALA A 281 -16.89 -47.73 -14.03
CA ALA A 281 -18.09 -48.22 -14.75
C ALA A 281 -19.53 -48.04 -14.17
N SER A 282 -20.26 -47.09 -14.80
CA SER A 282 -21.60 -47.15 -15.42
C SER A 282 -22.67 -48.15 -14.92
N VAL A 283 -23.91 -47.68 -14.68
CA VAL A 283 -25.15 -47.98 -15.45
C VAL A 283 -26.44 -47.56 -14.69
N VAL A 284 -27.28 -46.85 -15.43
CA VAL A 284 -28.74 -46.59 -15.42
C VAL A 284 -29.66 -47.54 -14.61
N GLY A 285 -30.74 -46.99 -14.01
CA GLY A 285 -31.93 -47.77 -13.65
C GLY A 285 -33.03 -46.96 -12.96
N GLU A 286 -34.11 -46.68 -13.69
CA GLU A 286 -35.27 -45.86 -13.31
C GLU A 286 -36.31 -46.56 -12.39
N SER A 287 -37.13 -45.71 -11.76
CA SER A 287 -38.61 -45.80 -11.70
C SER A 287 -39.32 -46.21 -10.38
N SER A 288 -39.97 -45.19 -9.81
CA SER A 288 -41.41 -45.06 -9.46
C SER A 288 -42.15 -46.11 -8.61
N GLY A 289 -42.86 -45.64 -7.56
CA GLY A 289 -44.13 -46.27 -7.13
C GLY A 289 -44.68 -46.04 -5.71
N LYS A 290 -45.25 -44.86 -5.45
CA LYS A 290 -46.47 -44.56 -4.63
C LYS A 290 -46.82 -45.32 -3.32
N SER A 291 -46.98 -44.50 -2.27
CA SER A 291 -48.22 -44.23 -1.49
C SER A 291 -48.35 -44.70 -0.02
N SER A 292 -48.86 -43.75 0.79
CA SER A 292 -49.74 -43.89 1.98
C SER A 292 -49.07 -43.92 3.38
N GLY A 293 -49.28 -42.86 4.17
CA GLY A 293 -49.08 -42.84 5.64
C GLY A 293 -50.28 -43.48 6.39
N PRO A 294 -50.48 -43.27 7.73
CA PRO A 294 -49.81 -42.30 8.60
C PRO A 294 -49.48 -42.78 10.07
N ASN A 295 -48.82 -41.88 10.81
CA ASN A 295 -48.79 -41.66 12.28
C ASN A 295 -47.76 -42.36 13.21
N ASP A 296 -46.92 -41.47 13.75
CA ASP A 296 -46.56 -41.21 15.15
C ASP A 296 -45.20 -41.64 15.75
N SER A 297 -44.53 -40.58 16.25
CA SER A 297 -43.51 -40.43 17.31
C SER A 297 -42.15 -41.15 17.19
N ASP A 298 -41.10 -40.40 16.79
CA ASP A 298 -40.12 -39.85 17.75
C ASP A 298 -39.13 -38.85 17.10
N GLN A 299 -38.92 -37.71 17.78
CA GLN A 299 -37.99 -36.60 17.47
C GLN A 299 -36.52 -37.05 17.68
N CYS A 300 -35.51 -36.67 16.88
CA CYS A 300 -34.75 -35.41 16.89
C CYS A 300 -33.54 -35.65 15.95
N THR A 301 -33.19 -34.83 14.95
CA THR A 301 -32.54 -33.51 15.08
C THR A 301 -32.97 -32.60 13.92
N LYS A 302 -33.62 -31.49 14.23
CA LYS A 302 -33.98 -30.44 13.27
C LYS A 302 -32.76 -29.59 12.96
N ASP A 303 -32.49 -29.44 11.67
CA ASP A 303 -31.68 -28.36 11.11
C ASP A 303 -32.19 -27.01 11.63
N THR A 304 -31.33 -26.31 12.37
CA THR A 304 -31.55 -24.90 12.70
C THR A 304 -31.29 -24.09 11.45
N ASN A 305 -32.34 -23.95 10.64
CA ASN A 305 -32.45 -22.91 9.63
C ASN A 305 -32.44 -21.57 10.38
N LEU A 306 -31.25 -21.01 10.61
CA LEU A 306 -31.03 -19.67 11.13
C LEU A 306 -31.58 -18.71 10.07
N HIS A 307 -32.86 -18.37 10.19
CA HIS A 307 -33.47 -17.29 9.44
C HIS A 307 -32.81 -15.99 9.93
N ILE A 308 -31.65 -15.65 9.35
CA ILE A 308 -30.98 -14.38 9.59
C ILE A 308 -31.94 -13.30 9.07
N THR A 309 -32.51 -12.52 9.97
CA THR A 309 -33.35 -11.38 9.61
C THR A 309 -32.53 -10.43 8.75
N CYS A 310 -32.99 -10.18 7.51
CA CYS A 310 -32.33 -9.27 6.60
C CYS A 310 -32.32 -7.85 7.18
N VAL A 311 -31.14 -7.22 7.25
CA VAL A 311 -30.97 -5.84 7.74
C VAL A 311 -31.77 -4.84 6.89
N LEU A 312 -31.91 -5.11 5.59
CA LEU A 312 -32.66 -4.27 4.66
C LEU A 312 -34.18 -4.37 4.82
N GLY A 313 -34.69 -5.39 5.54
CA GLY A 313 -36.09 -5.53 5.90
C GLY A 313 -37.11 -5.66 4.75
N ILE A 314 -36.69 -5.66 3.48
CA ILE A 314 -37.56 -5.52 2.29
C ILE A 314 -37.02 -6.35 1.10
N ASP A 315 -37.90 -6.79 0.19
CA ASP A 315 -37.53 -7.21 -1.17
C ASP A 315 -37.08 -5.99 -2.00
N VAL A 316 -35.77 -5.82 -2.13
CA VAL A 316 -35.11 -4.66 -2.77
C VAL A 316 -35.51 -4.48 -4.25
N GLU A 317 -36.06 -5.52 -4.89
CA GLU A 317 -36.50 -5.48 -6.29
C GLU A 317 -37.76 -4.62 -6.54
N VAL A 318 -38.59 -4.32 -5.53
CA VAL A 318 -39.93 -3.73 -5.76
C VAL A 318 -39.99 -2.21 -5.50
N THR A 319 -38.99 -1.64 -4.82
CA THR A 319 -38.96 -0.21 -4.47
C THR A 319 -37.59 0.39 -4.75
N SER A 320 -37.18 0.44 -6.01
CA SER A 320 -36.21 1.44 -6.45
C SER A 320 -36.97 2.69 -6.89
N PRO A 321 -37.24 3.67 -6.01
CA PRO A 321 -37.58 5.00 -6.50
C PRO A 321 -36.42 5.45 -7.39
N VAL A 322 -36.74 6.05 -8.53
CA VAL A 322 -35.75 6.72 -9.38
C VAL A 322 -35.25 7.91 -8.56
N SER A 323 -34.28 7.66 -7.68
CA SER A 323 -33.59 8.70 -6.94
C SER A 323 -32.58 9.30 -7.89
N GLU A 324 -32.54 10.62 -7.95
CA GLU A 324 -31.40 11.31 -8.52
C GLU A 324 -30.15 10.84 -7.77
N GLY A 325 -29.15 10.36 -8.52
CA GLY A 325 -27.88 9.91 -7.96
C GLY A 325 -27.22 11.06 -7.20
N LYS A 326 -26.60 10.74 -6.06
CA LYS A 326 -25.77 11.66 -5.28
C LYS A 326 -24.42 11.01 -4.99
N PRO A 327 -23.32 11.78 -4.88
CA PRO A 327 -22.07 11.24 -4.38
C PRO A 327 -22.26 10.69 -2.95
N LEU A 328 -21.65 9.55 -2.64
CA LEU A 328 -21.70 8.92 -1.31
C LEU A 328 -20.28 8.86 -0.75
N PHE A 329 -20.12 9.34 0.49
CA PHE A 329 -18.89 9.20 1.28
C PHE A 329 -19.19 8.24 2.42
N LEU A 330 -18.53 7.08 2.41
CA LEU A 330 -18.82 5.97 3.28
C LEU A 330 -17.82 5.92 4.42
N SER A 331 -18.33 5.73 5.63
CA SER A 331 -17.54 5.71 6.86
C SER A 331 -16.63 4.49 6.95
N LYS A 332 -15.66 4.53 7.85
CA LYS A 332 -14.77 3.39 8.13
C LYS A 332 -15.58 2.15 8.52
N SER A 333 -15.20 1.01 7.95
CA SER A 333 -15.81 -0.31 8.18
C SER A 333 -17.28 -0.43 7.73
N TRP A 334 -17.76 0.44 6.84
CA TRP A 334 -19.13 0.36 6.32
C TRP A 334 -19.45 -1.00 5.66
N ARG A 335 -18.45 -1.64 5.06
CA ARG A 335 -18.57 -2.97 4.43
C ARG A 335 -18.95 -4.07 5.42
N ASP A 336 -18.57 -3.93 6.70
CA ASP A 336 -18.88 -4.91 7.75
C ASP A 336 -20.37 -4.89 8.14
N ILE A 337 -21.07 -3.79 7.82
CA ILE A 337 -22.50 -3.60 8.11
C ILE A 337 -23.38 -4.23 7.02
N LEU A 338 -22.81 -4.53 5.84
CA LEU A 338 -23.55 -5.11 4.72
C LEU A 338 -24.14 -6.48 5.07
N CYS A 339 -25.43 -6.65 4.80
CA CYS A 339 -26.18 -7.85 5.09
C CYS A 339 -25.76 -9.01 4.18
N ARG A 340 -25.49 -10.18 4.79
CA ARG A 340 -25.04 -11.39 4.10
C ARG A 340 -26.11 -12.49 4.04
N CYS A 341 -27.39 -12.12 4.12
CA CYS A 341 -28.48 -13.09 3.92
C CYS A 341 -28.58 -13.49 2.44
N GLU A 342 -29.17 -14.66 2.14
CA GLU A 342 -29.29 -15.22 0.79
C GLU A 342 -29.85 -14.20 -0.23
N LYS A 343 -30.95 -13.52 0.11
CA LYS A 343 -31.54 -12.48 -0.75
C LYS A 343 -30.58 -11.32 -1.07
N CYS A 344 -29.79 -10.87 -0.10
CA CYS A 344 -28.81 -9.80 -0.33
C CYS A 344 -27.64 -10.29 -1.16
N LEU A 345 -27.16 -11.51 -0.92
CA LEU A 345 -26.12 -12.15 -1.73
C LEU A 345 -26.58 -12.28 -3.19
N ASP A 346 -27.82 -12.71 -3.43
CA ASP A 346 -28.38 -12.79 -4.78
C ASP A 346 -28.45 -11.42 -5.45
N MET A 347 -28.89 -10.39 -4.72
CA MET A 347 -28.90 -9.01 -5.23
C MET A 347 -27.50 -8.50 -5.60
N TYR A 348 -26.49 -8.73 -4.76
CA TYR A 348 -25.11 -8.35 -5.05
C TYR A 348 -24.56 -9.09 -6.28
N ASN A 349 -24.91 -10.37 -6.43
CA ASN A 349 -24.55 -11.17 -7.59
C ASN A 349 -25.21 -10.64 -8.87
N GLN A 350 -26.51 -10.39 -8.85
CA GLN A 350 -27.24 -9.86 -10.00
C GLN A 350 -26.68 -8.50 -10.45
N LYS A 351 -26.31 -7.64 -9.50
CA LYS A 351 -25.71 -6.32 -9.77
C LYS A 351 -24.22 -6.39 -10.10
N GLN A 352 -23.57 -7.55 -9.97
CA GLN A 352 -22.12 -7.75 -10.16
C GLN A 352 -21.26 -6.90 -9.20
N ILE A 353 -21.68 -6.80 -7.92
CA ILE A 353 -21.03 -5.98 -6.88
C ILE A 353 -20.66 -6.80 -5.62
N ASN A 354 -20.55 -8.12 -5.75
CA ASN A 354 -20.19 -9.01 -4.63
C ASN A 354 -18.86 -8.65 -3.97
N TYR A 355 -17.96 -8.04 -4.73
CA TYR A 355 -16.67 -7.57 -4.26
C TYR A 355 -16.77 -6.59 -3.08
N LEU A 356 -17.93 -5.93 -2.87
CA LEU A 356 -18.15 -5.05 -1.73
C LEU A 356 -18.13 -5.83 -0.39
N LEU A 357 -18.40 -7.13 -0.44
CA LEU A 357 -18.36 -8.02 0.72
C LEU A 357 -16.99 -8.64 0.96
N ASP A 358 -16.07 -8.50 0.00
CA ASP A 358 -14.71 -9.02 0.05
C ASP A 358 -13.81 -8.03 0.79
N ARG A 359 -13.06 -8.53 1.77
CA ARG A 359 -12.16 -7.71 2.60
C ARG A 359 -10.82 -7.49 1.92
N GLU A 360 -10.38 -8.47 1.13
CA GLU A 360 -9.13 -8.43 0.34
C GLU A 360 -9.18 -7.44 -0.82
N ASP A 361 -10.37 -6.95 -1.09
CA ASP A 361 -10.65 -6.01 -2.15
C ASP A 361 -10.51 -4.53 -1.73
N THR A 362 -10.33 -4.25 -0.44
CA THR A 362 -10.18 -2.87 0.04
C THR A 362 -8.82 -2.30 -0.35
N ILE A 363 -8.73 -0.98 -0.50
CA ILE A 363 -7.42 -0.30 -0.68
C ILE A 363 -6.57 -0.47 0.57
N ALA A 364 -7.19 -0.41 1.75
CA ALA A 364 -6.52 -0.63 3.03
C ALA A 364 -5.85 -2.03 3.12
N GLU A 365 -6.49 -3.09 2.65
CA GLU A 365 -5.88 -4.43 2.64
C GLU A 365 -4.75 -4.51 1.60
N TYR A 366 -4.90 -3.89 0.44
CA TYR A 366 -3.83 -3.79 -0.57
C TYR A 366 -2.58 -3.09 -0.01
N GLU A 367 -2.76 -1.98 0.70
CA GLU A 367 -1.69 -1.25 1.39
C GLU A 367 -1.09 -2.06 2.55
N ASN A 368 -1.91 -2.79 3.30
CA ASN A 368 -1.45 -3.67 4.38
C ASN A 368 -0.57 -4.80 3.83
N MET A 369 -0.98 -5.43 2.73
CA MET A 369 -0.18 -6.43 2.04
C MET A 369 1.16 -5.85 1.56
N ALA A 370 1.17 -4.62 1.05
CA ALA A 370 2.41 -3.93 0.67
C ALA A 370 3.35 -3.73 1.86
N LYS A 371 2.83 -3.25 3.00
CA LYS A 371 3.59 -3.08 4.24
C LYS A 371 4.16 -4.40 4.74
N GLN A 372 3.37 -5.47 4.71
CA GLN A 372 3.82 -6.81 5.10
C GLN A 372 4.97 -7.29 4.21
N LYS A 373 4.85 -7.17 2.88
CA LYS A 373 5.93 -7.54 1.95
C LYS A 373 7.20 -6.74 2.17
N ARG A 374 7.08 -5.43 2.42
CA ARG A 374 8.21 -4.56 2.75
C ARG A 374 8.92 -5.03 4.02
N GLU A 375 8.17 -5.33 5.07
CA GLU A 375 8.73 -5.82 6.34
C GLU A 375 9.41 -7.19 6.17
N GLU A 376 8.79 -8.11 5.43
CA GLU A 376 9.39 -9.41 5.09
C GLU A 376 10.71 -9.24 4.32
N LYS A 377 10.79 -8.28 3.40
CA LYS A 377 12.01 -7.96 2.64
C LYS A 377 13.10 -7.39 3.52
N LEU A 378 12.78 -6.42 4.40
CA LEU A 378 13.75 -5.85 5.33
C LEU A 378 14.32 -6.91 6.26
N GLN A 379 13.47 -7.79 6.80
CA GLN A 379 13.90 -8.92 7.63
C GLN A 379 14.79 -9.91 6.85
N GLN A 380 14.48 -10.17 5.57
CA GLN A 380 15.31 -11.01 4.71
C GLN A 380 16.66 -10.37 4.40
N GLN A 381 16.72 -9.07 4.16
CA GLN A 381 17.97 -8.33 3.92
C GLN A 381 18.87 -8.35 5.17
N GLU A 382 18.32 -8.02 6.35
CA GLU A 382 19.05 -8.09 7.61
C GLU A 382 19.57 -9.52 7.88
N GLY A 383 18.73 -10.53 7.64
CA GLY A 383 19.11 -11.93 7.76
C GLY A 383 20.21 -12.33 6.77
N ALA A 384 20.15 -11.85 5.53
CA ALA A 384 21.15 -12.09 4.51
C ALA A 384 22.50 -11.44 4.87
N GLU A 385 22.50 -10.20 5.35
CA GLU A 385 23.69 -9.50 5.83
C GLU A 385 24.34 -10.21 7.01
N LEU A 386 23.55 -10.60 8.01
CA LEU A 386 24.02 -11.40 9.14
C LEU A 386 24.59 -12.74 8.67
N SER A 387 23.94 -13.40 7.70
CA SER A 387 24.42 -14.66 7.14
C SER A 387 25.74 -14.49 6.36
N PHE A 388 25.89 -13.38 5.63
CA PHE A 388 27.10 -13.03 4.90
C PHE A 388 28.25 -12.79 5.87
N PHE A 389 28.02 -11.95 6.89
CA PHE A 389 29.00 -11.72 7.94
C PHE A 389 29.40 -13.03 8.61
N ASN A 390 28.46 -13.92 8.94
CA ASN A 390 28.76 -15.18 9.61
C ASN A 390 29.62 -16.14 8.77
N LYS A 391 29.52 -16.10 7.44
CA LYS A 391 30.32 -16.94 6.51
C LYS A 391 31.80 -16.51 6.41
N LEU A 392 32.13 -15.27 6.78
CA LEU A 392 33.49 -14.76 6.71
C LEU A 392 34.36 -15.31 7.84
N GLY A 393 35.65 -15.53 7.52
CA GLY A 393 36.66 -15.88 8.51
C GLY A 393 36.90 -14.75 9.51
N HIS A 394 37.48 -15.07 10.68
CA HIS A 394 37.75 -14.06 11.72
C HIS A 394 38.62 -12.90 11.21
N ILE A 395 39.61 -13.18 10.35
CA ILE A 395 40.49 -12.16 9.78
C ILE A 395 39.71 -11.21 8.87
N GLU A 396 38.90 -11.75 7.96
CA GLU A 396 38.07 -10.97 7.02
C GLU A 396 37.05 -10.11 7.77
N LYS A 397 36.39 -10.65 8.81
CA LYS A 397 35.47 -9.89 9.69
C LYS A 397 36.16 -8.68 10.31
N VAL A 398 37.36 -8.87 10.88
CA VAL A 398 38.13 -7.80 11.52
C VAL A 398 38.58 -6.77 10.49
N GLU A 399 38.99 -7.18 9.29
CA GLU A 399 39.37 -6.25 8.22
C GLU A 399 38.19 -5.39 7.75
N ILE A 400 37.00 -5.96 7.61
CA ILE A 400 35.78 -5.22 7.26
C ILE A 400 35.41 -4.24 8.39
N LEU A 401 35.36 -4.70 9.63
CA LEU A 401 35.02 -3.85 10.78
C LEU A 401 36.00 -2.68 10.94
N ASN A 402 37.30 -2.94 10.79
CA ASN A 402 38.32 -1.88 10.81
C ASN A 402 38.17 -0.93 9.62
N GLY A 403 37.85 -1.43 8.43
CA GLY A 403 37.61 -0.60 7.25
C GLY A 403 36.40 0.33 7.41
N ILE A 404 35.32 -0.17 8.03
CA ILE A 404 34.13 0.63 8.35
C ILE A 404 34.47 1.69 9.41
N ALA A 405 35.23 1.32 10.46
CA ALA A 405 35.67 2.27 11.48
C ALA A 405 36.58 3.36 10.89
N ASP A 406 37.57 2.98 10.08
CA ASP A 406 38.47 3.93 9.41
C ASP A 406 37.70 4.89 8.50
N PHE A 407 36.73 4.37 7.73
CA PHE A 407 35.85 5.17 6.89
C PHE A 407 35.02 6.15 7.71
N LYS A 408 34.38 5.66 8.78
CA LYS A 408 33.60 6.49 9.70
C LYS A 408 34.45 7.61 10.30
N ASP A 409 35.64 7.30 10.80
CA ASP A 409 36.52 8.28 11.43
C ASP A 409 36.99 9.35 10.43
N GLU A 410 37.37 8.95 9.21
CA GLU A 410 37.76 9.92 8.17
C GLU A 410 36.58 10.77 7.72
N PHE A 411 35.39 10.17 7.58
CA PHE A 411 34.19 10.88 7.18
C PHE A 411 33.73 11.87 8.25
N CYS A 412 33.68 11.47 9.53
CA CYS A 412 33.40 12.38 10.64
C CYS A 412 34.44 13.48 10.76
N SER A 413 35.74 13.17 10.64
CA SER A 413 36.81 14.17 10.66
C SER A 413 36.67 15.18 9.53
N PHE A 414 36.27 14.72 8.33
CA PHE A 414 35.97 15.60 7.21
C PHE A 414 34.80 16.53 7.56
N LEU A 415 33.66 15.99 8.00
CA LEU A 415 32.48 16.80 8.34
C LEU A 415 32.74 17.80 9.47
N GLU A 416 33.51 17.42 10.51
CA GLU A 416 33.86 18.30 11.63
C GLU A 416 34.81 19.45 11.22
N SER A 417 35.68 19.19 10.25
CA SER A 417 36.64 20.19 9.75
C SER A 417 36.11 20.99 8.56
N PHE A 418 34.96 20.62 8.01
CA PHE A 418 34.38 21.24 6.84
C PHE A 418 33.72 22.58 7.19
N ASP A 419 33.98 23.58 6.37
CA ASP A 419 33.41 24.90 6.49
C ASP A 419 31.94 24.86 6.06
N THR A 420 31.02 25.05 7.00
CA THR A 420 29.57 24.99 6.76
C THR A 420 29.04 26.06 5.80
N SER A 421 29.87 27.06 5.44
CA SER A 421 29.53 28.07 4.43
C SER A 421 29.86 27.66 3.00
N LYS A 422 30.43 26.47 2.78
CA LYS A 422 30.81 25.96 1.45
C LYS A 422 30.01 24.73 1.06
N THR A 423 29.79 24.53 -0.23
CA THR A 423 29.16 23.32 -0.78
C THR A 423 30.20 22.20 -0.90
N ILE A 424 29.85 20.98 -0.50
CA ILE A 424 30.70 19.79 -0.68
C ILE A 424 30.76 19.44 -2.16
N THR A 425 31.97 19.32 -2.71
CA THR A 425 32.19 18.99 -4.13
C THR A 425 32.64 17.54 -4.31
N SER A 426 32.56 17.04 -5.55
CA SER A 426 33.12 15.72 -5.90
C SER A 426 34.62 15.62 -5.57
N SER A 427 35.39 16.71 -5.68
CA SER A 427 36.81 16.70 -5.32
C SER A 427 37.03 16.44 -3.83
N ASP A 428 36.13 16.93 -2.97
CA ASP A 428 36.23 16.73 -1.53
C ASP A 428 35.99 15.26 -1.16
N VAL A 429 34.99 14.62 -1.80
CA VAL A 429 34.72 13.19 -1.66
C VAL A 429 35.93 12.35 -2.11
N HIS A 430 36.56 12.71 -3.23
CA HIS A 430 37.78 12.03 -3.70
C HIS A 430 38.94 12.17 -2.71
N GLN A 431 39.07 13.32 -2.03
CA GLN A 431 40.10 13.55 -1.02
C GLN A 431 39.96 12.62 0.19
N ILE A 432 38.73 12.33 0.63
CA ILE A 432 38.44 11.38 1.72
C ILE A 432 38.97 9.99 1.34
N PHE A 433 38.65 9.50 0.14
CA PHE A 433 39.12 8.19 -0.33
C PHE A 433 40.64 8.13 -0.51
N GLU A 434 41.28 9.23 -0.95
CA GLU A 434 42.74 9.31 -0.98
C GLU A 434 43.38 9.19 0.41
N ASN A 435 42.78 9.84 1.42
CA ASN A 435 43.29 9.80 2.79
C ASN A 435 43.16 8.40 3.38
N LEU A 436 42.02 7.72 3.16
CA LEU A 436 41.82 6.32 3.53
C LEU A 436 42.87 5.41 2.85
N ALA A 437 43.13 5.61 1.56
CA ALA A 437 44.15 4.86 0.84
C ALA A 437 45.57 5.13 1.36
N LYS A 438 45.86 6.34 1.87
CA LYS A 438 47.14 6.68 2.52
C LYS A 438 47.24 6.03 3.90
N LYS A 439 46.17 6.00 4.71
CA LYS A 439 46.10 5.31 6.02
C LYS A 439 46.35 3.81 5.88
N ARG A 440 45.66 3.14 4.95
CA ARG A 440 45.83 1.70 4.69
C ARG A 440 47.25 1.33 4.28
N ARG A 441 47.90 2.15 3.44
CA ARG A 441 49.31 1.96 3.03
C ARG A 441 50.30 2.09 4.20
N ARG A 442 50.03 2.95 5.17
CA ARG A 442 50.87 3.11 6.37
C ARG A 442 50.77 1.90 7.31
N MET A 443 49.61 1.27 7.44
CA MET A 443 49.47 0.06 8.26
C MET A 443 50.18 -1.16 7.67
N HIS A 444 50.15 -1.32 6.33
CA HIS A 444 50.90 -2.40 5.67
C HIS A 444 52.43 -2.25 5.74
N SER A 445 52.95 -1.03 5.95
CA SER A 445 54.40 -0.81 6.15
C SER A 445 54.92 -1.19 7.56
N PHE A 446 54.04 -1.53 8.51
CA PHE A 446 54.41 -1.97 9.86
C PHE A 446 54.27 -3.48 10.08
N ALA A 447 53.93 -4.27 9.05
CA ALA A 447 53.98 -5.73 9.17
C ALA A 447 55.44 -6.18 9.33
N PRO A 448 55.80 -6.95 10.38
CA PRO A 448 57.17 -7.41 10.56
C PRO A 448 57.53 -8.36 9.40
N VAL A 449 58.42 -7.90 8.53
CA VAL A 449 59.07 -8.77 7.54
C VAL A 449 60.01 -9.69 8.33
N PHE A 450 59.58 -10.92 8.60
CA PHE A 450 60.49 -11.96 9.08
C PHE A 450 61.48 -12.30 7.96
N ILE A 451 62.64 -11.64 7.96
CA ILE A 451 63.76 -12.05 7.13
C ILE A 451 64.37 -13.30 7.78
N LEU A 452 64.01 -14.48 7.27
CA LEU A 452 64.71 -15.73 7.57
C LEU A 452 66.05 -15.72 6.84
N LEU A 453 67.14 -15.39 7.54
CA LEU A 453 68.49 -15.71 7.08
C LEU A 453 68.84 -17.14 7.50
N VAL A 454 68.88 -18.04 6.52
CA VAL A 454 69.35 -19.42 6.70
C VAL A 454 70.87 -19.40 6.78
N ALA A 455 71.42 -19.51 7.99
CA ALA A 455 72.83 -19.86 8.17
C ALA A 455 72.96 -21.38 8.11
N GLY A 456 73.76 -21.86 7.15
CA GLY A 456 74.10 -23.28 7.02
C GLY A 456 74.83 -23.79 8.25
N ASN A 457 74.08 -24.41 9.16
CA ASN A 457 74.42 -25.57 10.01
C ASN A 457 73.49 -25.61 11.24
N GLY A 458 72.25 -26.05 11.01
CA GLY A 458 71.52 -26.94 11.93
C GLY A 458 71.16 -26.49 13.36
N THR A 459 71.32 -25.24 13.77
CA THR A 459 70.86 -24.77 15.09
C THR A 459 70.08 -23.47 15.00
N TYR A 460 68.80 -23.49 15.38
CA TYR A 460 67.97 -22.30 15.52
C TYR A 460 68.18 -21.67 16.91
N SER A 461 68.60 -20.41 16.95
CA SER A 461 68.51 -19.57 18.16
C SER A 461 67.61 -18.38 17.88
N VAL A 462 66.63 -18.14 18.75
CA VAL A 462 65.80 -16.92 18.73
C VAL A 462 66.59 -15.84 19.46
N LEU A 463 67.11 -14.84 18.75
CA LEU A 463 67.75 -13.68 19.36
C LEU A 463 67.03 -12.39 18.93
N GLY A 464 66.40 -11.73 19.91
CA GLY A 464 66.26 -10.28 19.99
C GLY A 464 65.34 -9.57 18.99
N CYS A 465 64.24 -9.01 19.53
CA CYS A 465 63.47 -7.96 18.88
C CYS A 465 64.30 -6.67 18.85
N VAL A 466 64.58 -6.09 17.68
CA VAL A 466 65.14 -4.74 17.56
C VAL A 466 64.03 -3.82 17.05
N MET A 467 63.55 -2.93 17.92
CA MET A 467 62.74 -1.78 17.51
C MET A 467 63.66 -0.81 16.74
N GLY A 468 63.35 -0.58 15.47
CA GLY A 468 63.83 0.61 14.76
C GLY A 468 62.94 1.79 15.13
N ILE A 469 63.56 2.85 15.67
CA ILE A 469 62.94 4.16 15.94
C ILE A 469 62.54 4.84 14.63
#